data_AF-A0A960PW30-F1
#
_entry.id   AF-A0A960PW30-F1
#
_cell.length_a   1.000
_cell.length_b   1.000
_cell.length_c   1.000
_cell.angle_alpha   90.00
_cell.angle_beta   90.00
_cell.angle_gamma   90.00
#
_symmetry.space_group_name_H-M   'P 1'
#
loop_
_entity.id
_entity.type
_entity.pdbx_description
1 polymer ?
#
loop_
_entity_poly.entity_id
_entity_poly.type
_entity_poly.pdbx_seq_one_letter_code
_entity_poly.pdbx_strand_id
1 'polypeptide(L)'
;MRRIWIIVFILFGSFIYLQASEGPEAFKANGCTKCHAIEVAGIEFAPGEPEEGEEAEEKEPVDLSKIGSEVSEEHILAFLKRQEVSHGNEKKHKKKFKGTDEEMQILAHWLASLK
;
A
#
# COMPACT_ATOMS: atom_id res chain seq x y z
N MET A 1 -49.79 21.97 24.88
CA MET A 1 -48.34 21.74 25.08
C MET A 1 -48.02 20.32 24.64
N ARG A 2 -47.42 20.15 23.45
CA ARG A 2 -47.12 18.82 22.89
C ARG A 2 -46.20 18.92 21.66
N ARG A 3 -45.12 18.12 21.71
CA ARG A 3 -44.33 17.50 20.63
C ARG A 3 -43.08 18.23 20.11
N ILE A 4 -41.97 17.83 20.74
CA ILE A 4 -40.63 17.57 20.19
C ILE A 4 -40.67 17.15 18.71
N TRP A 5 -39.79 17.73 17.88
CA TRP A 5 -39.16 17.05 16.75
C TRP A 5 -37.67 17.38 16.74
N ILE A 6 -36.87 16.45 17.27
CA ILE A 6 -35.43 16.37 17.03
C ILE A 6 -35.29 15.98 15.56
N ILE A 7 -34.74 16.89 14.73
CA ILE A 7 -34.34 16.54 13.37
C ILE A 7 -32.89 16.09 13.45
N VAL A 8 -32.69 14.77 13.58
CA VAL A 8 -31.40 14.14 13.31
C VAL A 8 -31.25 14.10 11.79
N PHE A 9 -30.47 15.04 11.24
CA PHE A 9 -29.98 14.91 9.87
C PHE A 9 -28.89 13.83 9.86
N ILE A 10 -29.31 12.59 9.64
CA ILE A 10 -28.40 11.52 9.25
C ILE A 10 -27.99 11.81 7.80
N LEU A 11 -26.91 12.57 7.64
CA LEU A 11 -26.15 12.58 6.39
C LEU A 11 -25.34 11.28 6.35
N PHE A 12 -26.03 10.18 6.06
CA PHE A 12 -25.39 8.95 5.59
C PHE A 12 -24.93 9.25 4.16
N GLY A 13 -23.79 9.95 4.06
CA GLY A 13 -23.06 10.11 2.81
C GLY A 13 -22.77 8.71 2.30
N SER A 14 -23.43 8.37 1.19
CA SER A 14 -23.21 7.13 0.46
C SER A 14 -21.76 7.16 -0.03
N PHE A 15 -20.86 6.58 0.76
CA PHE A 15 -19.49 6.30 0.36
C PHE A 15 -19.59 5.14 -0.63
N ILE A 16 -19.79 5.47 -1.90
CA ILE A 16 -19.75 4.50 -2.98
C ILE A 16 -18.30 4.03 -3.06
N TYR A 17 -18.03 2.88 -2.45
CA TYR A 17 -16.79 2.12 -2.57
C TYR A 17 -16.67 1.62 -4.01
N LEU A 18 -15.85 2.30 -4.81
CA LEU A 18 -15.47 1.88 -6.15
C LEU A 18 -14.22 0.99 -6.06
N GLN A 19 -14.38 -0.25 -5.60
CA GLN A 19 -13.28 -1.18 -5.26
C GLN A 19 -12.43 -1.71 -6.44
N ALA A 20 -12.62 -1.24 -7.67
CA ALA A 20 -11.95 -1.83 -8.84
C ALA A 20 -10.55 -1.25 -9.14
N SER A 21 -10.13 -0.20 -8.43
CA SER A 21 -8.85 0.50 -8.64
C SER A 21 -8.29 1.02 -7.31
N GLU A 22 -8.16 0.15 -6.30
CA GLU A 22 -7.60 0.57 -5.01
C GLU A 22 -6.14 0.11 -4.83
N GLY A 23 -5.74 -1.04 -5.40
CA GLY A 23 -4.39 -1.59 -5.23
C GLY A 23 -3.26 -0.74 -5.84
N PRO A 24 -3.25 -0.54 -7.17
CA PRO A 24 -2.27 0.32 -7.84
C PRO A 24 -2.24 1.76 -7.28
N GLU A 25 -3.39 2.28 -6.92
CA GLU A 25 -3.59 3.59 -6.34
C GLU A 25 -3.01 3.67 -4.93
N ALA A 26 -3.29 2.69 -4.07
CA ALA A 26 -2.72 2.58 -2.73
C ALA A 26 -1.19 2.45 -2.78
N PHE A 27 -0.65 1.71 -3.75
CA PHE A 27 0.79 1.57 -3.98
C PHE A 27 1.46 2.93 -4.28
N LYS A 28 0.85 3.71 -5.19
CA LYS A 28 1.33 5.06 -5.53
C LYS A 28 1.17 6.02 -4.36
N ALA A 29 -0.01 6.05 -3.75
CA ALA A 29 -0.35 6.97 -2.66
C ALA A 29 0.52 6.76 -1.41
N ASN A 30 0.91 5.52 -1.12
CA ASN A 30 1.75 5.18 0.04
C ASN A 30 3.26 5.23 -0.27
N GLY A 31 3.65 5.77 -1.44
CA GLY A 31 5.05 6.03 -1.78
C GLY A 31 5.89 4.78 -2.07
N CYS A 32 5.26 3.66 -2.42
CA CYS A 32 5.95 2.41 -2.76
C CYS A 32 6.83 2.59 -4.01
N THR A 33 6.45 3.48 -4.92
CA THR A 33 7.21 3.85 -6.13
C THR A 33 8.58 4.44 -5.84
N LYS A 34 8.86 4.88 -4.61
CA LYS A 34 10.19 5.39 -4.20
C LYS A 34 11.29 4.32 -4.15
N CYS A 35 10.92 3.03 -4.17
CA CYS A 35 11.85 1.89 -4.13
C CYS A 35 11.48 0.78 -5.12
N HIS A 36 10.25 0.77 -5.65
CA HIS A 36 9.71 -0.34 -6.41
C HIS A 36 9.09 0.11 -7.73
N ALA A 37 9.12 -0.79 -8.70
CA ALA A 37 8.37 -0.69 -9.94
C ALA A 37 7.44 -1.92 -10.06
N ILE A 38 6.42 -1.82 -10.91
CA ILE A 38 5.53 -2.93 -11.27
C ILE A 38 5.25 -2.81 -12.77
N GLU A 39 6.11 -3.43 -13.58
CA GLU A 39 6.04 -3.41 -15.04
C GLU A 39 4.69 -3.90 -15.58
N VAL A 40 4.16 -5.01 -15.04
CA VAL A 40 2.87 -5.58 -15.48
C VAL A 40 1.67 -4.67 -15.24
N ALA A 41 1.81 -3.70 -14.34
CA ALA A 41 0.80 -2.68 -14.03
C ALA A 41 1.16 -1.29 -14.59
N GLY A 42 2.25 -1.18 -15.36
CA GLY A 42 2.74 0.09 -15.91
C GLY A 42 3.12 1.11 -14.83
N ILE A 43 3.57 0.66 -13.65
CA ILE A 43 4.00 1.53 -12.55
C ILE A 43 5.51 1.65 -12.59
N GLU A 44 5.98 2.85 -12.89
CA GLU A 44 7.41 3.16 -12.93
C GLU A 44 7.96 3.57 -11.56
N PHE A 45 9.28 3.39 -11.43
CA PHE A 45 10.05 3.87 -10.29
C PHE A 45 10.09 5.40 -10.25
N ALA A 46 9.77 5.98 -9.10
CA ALA A 46 9.76 7.42 -8.87
C ALA A 46 10.44 7.73 -7.52
N PRO A 47 11.79 7.77 -7.48
CA PRO A 47 12.52 8.17 -6.29
C PRO A 47 12.28 9.68 -6.12
N GLY A 48 11.30 10.03 -5.29
CA GLY A 48 11.13 11.43 -4.90
C GLY A 48 12.40 12.00 -4.26
N GLU A 49 12.35 13.27 -3.90
CA GLU A 49 13.46 13.90 -3.18
C GLU A 49 13.78 13.13 -1.88
N PRO A 50 15.07 13.05 -1.49
CA PRO A 50 15.46 12.50 -0.20
C PRO A 50 14.71 13.24 0.91
N GLU A 51 14.28 12.50 1.94
CA GLU A 51 13.68 13.16 3.11
C GLU A 51 14.78 13.90 3.89
N GLU A 52 14.41 14.95 4.63
CA GLU A 52 15.37 15.78 5.36
C GLU A 52 16.26 14.92 6.28
N GLY A 53 17.58 14.98 6.05
CA GLY A 53 18.56 14.18 6.77
C GLY A 53 18.85 12.79 6.17
N GLU A 54 18.20 12.40 5.06
CA GLU A 54 18.59 11.24 4.24
C GLU A 54 19.50 11.71 3.08
N GLU A 55 20.60 11.00 2.84
CA GLU A 55 21.43 11.22 1.64
C GLU A 55 20.73 10.67 0.39
N ALA A 56 20.95 11.33 -0.75
CA ALA A 56 20.51 10.81 -2.04
C ALA A 56 21.29 9.53 -2.37
N GLU A 57 20.66 8.39 -2.15
CA GLU A 57 21.20 7.07 -2.50
C GLU A 57 20.71 6.70 -3.90
N GLU A 58 21.64 6.31 -4.77
CA GLU A 58 21.32 5.75 -6.08
C GLU A 58 20.68 4.38 -5.86
N LYS A 59 19.36 4.29 -6.08
CA LYS A 59 18.56 3.10 -5.80
C LYS A 59 18.13 2.45 -7.10
N GLU A 60 18.51 1.19 -7.28
CA GLU A 60 17.88 0.35 -8.31
C GLU A 60 16.49 -0.08 -7.81
N PRO A 61 15.42 0.12 -8.60
CA PRO A 61 14.09 -0.31 -8.21
C PRO A 61 14.00 -1.84 -8.19
N VAL A 62 13.37 -2.39 -7.15
CA VAL A 62 12.98 -3.79 -7.15
C VAL A 62 11.62 -3.91 -7.84
N ASP A 63 11.56 -4.65 -8.93
CA ASP A 63 10.30 -4.96 -9.62
C ASP A 63 9.48 -6.00 -8.83
N LEU A 64 8.20 -5.71 -8.61
CA LEU A 64 7.27 -6.56 -7.87
C LEU A 64 6.23 -7.23 -8.76
N SER A 65 6.41 -7.20 -10.08
CA SER A 65 5.47 -7.75 -11.06
C SER A 65 5.08 -9.22 -10.86
N LYS A 66 5.88 -10.00 -10.13
CA LYS A 66 5.68 -11.45 -9.89
C LYS A 66 5.61 -11.82 -8.41
N ILE A 67 5.50 -10.86 -7.51
CA ILE A 67 5.65 -11.11 -6.07
C ILE A 67 4.60 -12.09 -5.52
N GLY A 68 3.39 -12.11 -6.08
CA GLY A 68 2.32 -13.05 -5.70
C GLY A 68 2.55 -14.50 -6.15
N SER A 69 3.56 -14.75 -6.99
CA SER A 69 4.05 -16.10 -7.28
C SER A 69 5.10 -16.58 -6.28
N GLU A 70 5.67 -15.68 -5.47
CA GLU A 70 6.79 -15.96 -4.55
C GLU A 70 6.35 -16.01 -3.08
N VAL A 71 5.40 -15.17 -2.69
CA VAL A 71 4.95 -15.03 -1.29
C VAL A 71 3.44 -14.87 -1.20
N SER A 72 2.88 -15.20 -0.03
CA SER A 72 1.44 -15.04 0.25
C SER A 72 1.08 -13.61 0.70
N GLU A 73 -0.21 -13.29 0.65
CA GLU A 73 -0.75 -12.03 1.17
C GLU A 73 -0.39 -11.81 2.65
N GLU A 74 -0.47 -12.84 3.48
CA GLU A 74 -0.14 -12.78 4.91
C GLU A 74 1.33 -12.45 5.13
N HIS A 75 2.21 -13.02 4.31
CA HIS A 75 3.64 -12.73 4.37
C HIS A 75 3.90 -11.27 3.96
N ILE A 76 3.23 -10.76 2.92
CA ILE A 76 3.33 -9.35 2.51
C ILE A 76 2.88 -8.42 3.64
N LEU A 77 1.75 -8.71 4.29
CA LEU A 77 1.26 -7.96 5.45
C LEU A 77 2.27 -7.95 6.61
N ALA A 78 2.80 -9.11 6.97
CA ALA A 78 3.80 -9.23 8.04
C ALA A 78 5.10 -8.51 7.68
N PHE A 79 5.52 -8.55 6.42
CA PHE A 79 6.71 -7.88 5.92
C PHE A 79 6.59 -6.35 5.96
N LEU A 80 5.46 -5.78 5.52
CA LEU A 80 5.16 -4.35 5.59
C LEU A 80 5.08 -3.83 7.04
N LYS A 81 4.65 -4.68 7.97
CA LYS A 81 4.68 -4.44 9.42
C LYS A 81 6.07 -4.62 10.03
N ARG A 82 7.06 -5.08 9.26
CA ARG A 82 8.43 -5.46 9.70
C ARG A 82 8.43 -6.57 10.76
N GLN A 83 7.41 -7.41 10.74
CA GLN A 83 7.28 -8.61 11.57
C GLN A 83 7.98 -9.80 10.93
N GLU A 84 8.08 -9.81 9.60
CA GLU A 84 8.78 -10.83 8.83
C GLU A 84 9.94 -10.26 8.00
N VAL A 85 10.72 -11.16 7.41
CA VAL A 85 11.85 -10.86 6.52
C VAL A 85 11.50 -11.22 5.08
N SER A 86 12.14 -10.59 4.10
CA SER A 86 11.87 -10.86 2.71
C SER A 86 12.31 -12.26 2.33
N HIS A 87 11.51 -12.86 1.46
CA HIS A 87 11.85 -14.11 0.80
C HIS A 87 13.20 -13.96 0.05
N GLY A 88 14.15 -14.86 0.32
CA GLY A 88 15.43 -14.94 -0.39
C GLY A 88 16.63 -14.19 0.19
N ASN A 89 16.46 -13.25 1.13
CA ASN A 89 17.60 -12.50 1.68
C ASN A 89 17.55 -12.21 3.20
N GLU A 90 16.52 -12.68 3.91
CA GLU A 90 16.37 -12.57 5.37
C GLU A 90 16.43 -11.14 5.95
N LYS A 91 16.26 -10.10 5.12
CA LYS A 91 16.21 -8.70 5.55
C LYS A 91 14.77 -8.26 5.81
N LYS A 92 14.54 -7.35 6.75
CA LYS A 92 13.23 -6.68 6.92
C LYS A 92 13.04 -5.58 5.88
N HIS A 93 11.78 -5.23 5.59
CA HIS A 93 11.47 -4.04 4.79
C HIS A 93 12.11 -2.79 5.40
N LYS A 94 12.69 -1.91 4.56
CA LYS A 94 13.50 -0.75 4.98
C LYS A 94 12.68 0.23 5.84
N LYS A 95 11.43 0.48 5.45
CA LYS A 95 10.51 1.40 6.15
C LYS A 95 9.30 0.63 6.68
N LYS A 96 8.79 0.98 7.87
CA LYS A 96 7.48 0.45 8.31
C LYS A 96 6.40 1.14 7.47
N PHE A 97 5.38 0.41 7.05
CA PHE A 97 4.24 1.01 6.36
C PHE A 97 3.58 2.09 7.23
N LYS A 98 3.26 3.24 6.62
CA LYS A 98 2.75 4.43 7.32
C LYS A 98 1.25 4.69 7.06
N GLY A 99 0.62 4.01 6.10
CA GLY A 99 -0.81 4.10 5.85
C GLY A 99 -1.65 3.33 6.89
N THR A 100 -2.95 3.34 6.68
CA THR A 100 -3.94 2.63 7.52
C THR A 100 -3.88 1.10 7.33
N ASP A 101 -4.47 0.35 8.26
CA ASP A 101 -4.56 -1.10 8.14
C ASP A 101 -5.40 -1.54 6.92
N GLU A 102 -6.43 -0.77 6.57
CA GLU A 102 -7.27 -1.01 5.38
C GLU A 102 -6.47 -0.83 4.08
N GLU A 103 -5.73 0.28 3.96
CA GLU A 103 -4.84 0.51 2.81
C GLU A 103 -3.75 -0.56 2.69
N MET A 104 -3.21 -1.03 3.83
CA MET A 104 -2.23 -2.11 3.85
C MET A 104 -2.82 -3.43 3.36
N GLN A 105 -4.06 -3.75 3.74
CA GLN A 105 -4.78 -4.95 3.27
C GLN A 105 -5.05 -4.89 1.77
N ILE A 106 -5.58 -3.77 1.28
CA ILE A 106 -5.80 -3.53 -0.15
C ILE A 106 -4.49 -3.74 -0.93
N LEU A 107 -3.40 -3.13 -0.46
CA LEU A 107 -2.09 -3.22 -1.08
C LEU A 107 -1.57 -4.66 -1.09
N ALA A 108 -1.62 -5.36 0.04
CA ALA A 108 -1.12 -6.72 0.16
C ALA A 108 -1.92 -7.70 -0.71
N HIS A 109 -3.24 -7.59 -0.69
CA HIS A 109 -4.13 -8.40 -1.51
C HIS A 109 -3.82 -8.23 -3.00
N TRP A 110 -3.68 -6.98 -3.44
CA TRP A 110 -3.34 -6.69 -4.82
C TRP A 110 -1.96 -7.23 -5.21
N LEU A 111 -0.92 -7.02 -4.40
CA LEU A 111 0.42 -7.55 -4.67
C LEU A 111 0.44 -9.08 -4.74
N ALA A 112 -0.29 -9.77 -3.86
CA ALA A 112 -0.43 -11.23 -3.88
C ALA A 112 -1.14 -11.76 -5.13
N SER A 113 -1.88 -10.91 -5.84
CA SER A 113 -2.55 -11.27 -7.10
C SER A 113 -1.62 -11.21 -8.33
N LEU A 114 -0.44 -10.58 -8.23
CA LEU A 114 0.52 -10.41 -9.32
C LEU A 114 1.34 -11.69 -9.51
N LYS A 115 1.16 -12.40 -10.65
CA LYS A 115 1.74 -13.73 -10.89
C LYS A 115 2.50 -13.85 -12.21
#